data_AF-A0A2A6P7P8-F1
#
_entry.id   AF-A0A2A6P7P8-F1
#
_cell.length_a   1.000
_cell.length_b   1.000
_cell.length_c   1.000
_cell.angle_alpha   90.00
_cell.angle_beta   90.00
_cell.angle_gamma   90.00
#
_symmetry.space_group_name_H-M   'P 1'
#
loop_
_entity.id
_entity.type
_entity.pdbx_description
1 polymer ?
#
loop_
_entity_poly.entity_id
_entity_poly.type
_entity_poly.pdbx_seq_one_letter_code
_entity_poly.pdbx_strand_id
1 'polypeptide(L)'
;MSSMQELAKQNPGLISGWRLSVTLQPGTPLKWLLRHWEVKEGASYPSEEIPTSFAMWMPIVKTWAELGIPRKESSPTMASAVGQIPVDGGDLLPFLIKYRSIVELVPILHQGRQIRRLKAEYPEFSHLVEQANRPGAGKLKRFPGSYKRHLRRLGKR
;
A
#
# COMPACT_ATOMS: atom_id res chain seq x y z
N MET A 1 -3.05 -20.57 -9.96
CA MET A 1 -3.49 -20.25 -8.59
C MET A 1 -2.67 -19.06 -8.11
N SER A 2 -3.22 -18.18 -7.28
CA SER A 2 -2.43 -17.08 -6.69
C SER A 2 -1.35 -17.66 -5.77
N SER A 3 -0.15 -17.08 -5.75
CA SER A 3 0.96 -17.53 -4.88
C SER A 3 0.57 -17.64 -3.41
N MET A 4 -0.34 -16.78 -2.95
CA MET A 4 -0.84 -16.78 -1.57
C MET A 4 -1.77 -17.96 -1.25
N GLN A 5 -2.53 -18.44 -2.24
CA GLN A 5 -3.38 -19.63 -2.07
C GLN A 5 -2.54 -20.89 -1.91
N GLU A 6 -1.41 -20.96 -2.61
CA GLU A 6 -0.48 -22.07 -2.51
C GLU A 6 0.25 -22.06 -1.16
N LEU A 7 0.68 -20.89 -0.69
CA LEU A 7 1.25 -20.69 0.65
C LEU A 7 0.29 -21.18 1.75
N ALA A 8 -1.01 -20.85 1.62
CA ALA A 8 -2.04 -21.29 2.55
C ALA A 8 -2.17 -22.81 2.62
N LYS A 9 -2.16 -23.48 1.46
CA LYS A 9 -2.26 -24.94 1.35
C LYS A 9 -1.04 -25.66 1.94
N GLN A 10 0.14 -25.09 1.76
CA GLN A 10 1.39 -25.69 2.26
C GLN A 10 1.58 -25.51 3.78
N ASN A 11 0.90 -24.54 4.39
CA ASN A 11 1.12 -24.15 5.79
C ASN A 11 -0.18 -24.07 6.62
N PRO A 12 -1.04 -25.11 6.64
CA PRO A 12 -2.39 -25.03 7.23
C PRO A 12 -2.39 -24.77 8.75
N GLY A 13 -1.30 -25.07 9.45
CA GLY A 13 -1.18 -24.89 10.90
C GLY A 13 -0.58 -23.54 11.34
N LEU A 14 -0.07 -22.73 10.40
CA LEU A 14 0.62 -21.47 10.72
C LEU A 14 -0.25 -20.23 10.55
N ILE A 15 -1.25 -20.28 9.66
CA ILE A 15 -2.11 -19.13 9.36
C ILE A 15 -3.34 -19.17 10.28
N SER A 16 -3.54 -18.11 11.05
CA SER A 16 -4.72 -17.90 11.90
C SER A 16 -5.81 -17.06 11.21
N GLY A 17 -5.44 -16.30 10.18
CA GLY A 17 -6.37 -15.49 9.41
C GLY A 17 -5.70 -14.72 8.28
N TRP A 18 -6.42 -13.75 7.73
CA TRP A 18 -5.99 -12.91 6.64
C TRP A 18 -6.34 -11.46 6.92
N ARG A 19 -5.42 -10.56 6.63
CA ARG A 19 -5.59 -9.11 6.78
C ARG A 19 -5.48 -8.43 5.43
N LEU A 20 -6.42 -7.54 5.12
CA LEU A 20 -6.36 -6.74 3.90
C LEU A 20 -5.30 -5.65 4.08
N SER A 21 -4.22 -5.74 3.33
CA SER A 21 -3.21 -4.69 3.21
C SER A 21 -3.50 -3.88 1.95
N VAL A 22 -3.57 -2.57 2.11
CA VAL A 22 -3.93 -1.63 1.04
C VAL A 22 -2.71 -0.77 0.75
N THR A 23 -2.42 -0.55 -0.52
CA THR A 23 -1.35 0.34 -0.96
C THR A 23 -1.69 1.77 -0.55
N LEU A 24 -0.94 2.36 0.38
CA LEU A 24 -1.21 3.71 0.89
C LEU A 24 -0.57 4.78 0.00
N GLN A 25 -1.29 5.15 -1.06
CA GLN A 25 -0.90 6.16 -2.04
C GLN A 25 -2.06 7.12 -2.36
N PRO A 26 -1.77 8.37 -2.80
CA PRO A 26 -2.82 9.32 -3.19
C PRO A 26 -3.74 8.87 -4.34
N GLY A 27 -3.28 7.92 -5.15
CA GLY A 27 -4.05 7.33 -6.25
C GLY A 27 -4.98 6.20 -5.82
N THR A 28 -4.83 5.68 -4.60
CA THR A 28 -5.64 4.56 -4.11
C THR A 28 -7.08 5.02 -3.86
N PRO A 29 -8.09 4.35 -4.42
CA PRO A 29 -9.49 4.75 -4.23
C PRO A 29 -9.94 4.70 -2.76
N LEU A 30 -10.82 5.62 -2.38
CA LEU A 30 -11.36 5.75 -1.02
C LEU A 30 -11.94 4.43 -0.50
N LYS A 31 -12.71 3.74 -1.34
CA LYS A 31 -13.35 2.46 -0.98
C LYS A 31 -12.35 1.39 -0.52
N TRP A 32 -11.10 1.44 -1.01
CA TRP A 32 -10.06 0.50 -0.59
C TRP A 32 -9.37 0.98 0.66
N LEU A 33 -9.06 2.27 0.77
CA LEU A 33 -8.47 2.85 1.99
C LEU A 33 -9.33 2.56 3.22
N LEU A 34 -10.66 2.67 3.10
CA LEU A 34 -11.61 2.37 4.20
C LEU A 34 -11.61 0.91 4.65
N ARG A 35 -11.10 0.00 3.82
CA ARG A 35 -11.01 -1.44 4.12
C ARG A 35 -9.63 -1.87 4.57
N HIS A 36 -8.66 -0.94 4.65
CA HIS A 36 -7.34 -1.25 5.16
C HIS A 36 -7.48 -1.89 6.54
N TRP A 37 -6.74 -2.97 6.77
CA TRP A 37 -6.76 -3.69 8.04
C TRP A 37 -8.04 -4.50 8.33
N GLU A 38 -8.94 -4.68 7.35
CA GLU A 38 -10.02 -5.68 7.45
C GLU A 38 -9.43 -7.08 7.70
N VAL A 39 -10.03 -7.84 8.61
CA VAL A 39 -9.57 -9.19 8.97
C VAL A 39 -10.63 -10.22 8.59
N LYS A 40 -10.17 -11.34 8.01
CA LYS A 40 -10.95 -12.56 7.79
C LYS A 40 -10.30 -13.71 8.53
N GLU A 41 -11.07 -14.37 9.37
CA GLU A 41 -10.59 -15.50 10.16
C GLU A 41 -10.46 -16.77 9.32
N GLY A 42 -9.57 -17.67 9.76
CA GLY A 42 -9.40 -19.00 9.19
C GLY A 42 -8.21 -19.11 8.22
N ALA A 43 -7.74 -20.35 8.04
CA ALA A 43 -6.55 -20.65 7.25
C ALA A 43 -6.77 -20.55 5.73
N SER A 44 -8.02 -20.63 5.27
CA SER A 44 -8.36 -20.59 3.85
C SER A 44 -8.19 -19.18 3.28
N TYR A 45 -7.47 -19.06 2.16
CA TYR A 45 -7.32 -17.79 1.46
C TYR A 45 -8.68 -17.22 1.04
N PRO A 46 -8.95 -15.91 1.28
CA PRO A 46 -10.22 -15.30 0.92
C PRO A 46 -10.55 -15.42 -0.57
N SER A 47 -11.79 -15.82 -0.88
CA SER A 47 -12.28 -15.97 -2.26
C SER A 47 -12.57 -14.64 -2.97
N GLU A 48 -12.60 -13.55 -2.22
CA GLU A 48 -12.90 -12.22 -2.75
C GLU A 48 -11.81 -11.75 -3.73
N GLU A 49 -12.24 -11.39 -4.94
CA GLU A 49 -11.36 -10.77 -5.92
C GLU A 49 -11.05 -9.33 -5.54
N ILE A 50 -9.77 -9.04 -5.36
CA ILE A 50 -9.25 -7.70 -5.04
C ILE A 50 -8.29 -7.24 -6.14
N PRO A 51 -8.31 -5.96 -6.53
CA PRO A 51 -7.39 -5.41 -7.50
C PRO A 51 -6.00 -5.33 -6.88
N THR A 52 -5.07 -6.13 -7.39
CA THR A 52 -3.69 -6.25 -6.88
C THR A 52 -2.90 -4.95 -6.93
N SER A 53 -3.33 -3.97 -7.73
CA SER A 53 -2.75 -2.62 -7.75
C SER A 53 -3.04 -1.83 -6.47
N PHE A 54 -4.12 -2.14 -5.76
CA PHE A 54 -4.58 -1.37 -4.59
C PHE A 54 -4.59 -2.16 -3.30
N ALA A 55 -4.81 -3.47 -3.35
CA ALA A 55 -4.92 -4.28 -2.14
C ALA A 55 -4.44 -5.72 -2.34
N MET A 56 -4.02 -6.33 -1.24
CA MET A 56 -3.66 -7.74 -1.15
C MET A 56 -4.05 -8.30 0.22
N TRP A 57 -4.54 -9.54 0.25
CA TRP A 57 -4.69 -10.29 1.49
C TRP A 57 -3.33 -10.80 1.95
N MET A 58 -2.93 -10.37 3.15
CA MET A 58 -1.71 -10.79 3.82
C MET A 58 -2.04 -11.81 4.91
N PRO A 59 -1.25 -12.87 5.09
CA PRO A 59 -1.52 -13.89 6.08
C PRO A 59 -1.25 -13.30 7.48
N ILE A 60 -2.16 -13.58 8.40
CA ILE A 60 -1.93 -13.44 9.83
C ILE A 60 -1.38 -14.79 10.29
N VAL A 61 -0.13 -14.77 10.74
CA VAL A 61 0.55 -15.96 11.24
C VAL A 61 0.42 -16.05 12.75
N LYS A 62 0.51 -17.26 13.27
CA LYS A 62 0.59 -17.52 14.71
C LYS A 62 1.76 -16.76 15.34
N THR A 63 1.55 -16.28 16.55
CA THR A 63 2.61 -15.62 17.33
C THR A 63 3.68 -16.61 17.78
N TRP A 64 4.88 -16.13 18.12
CA TRP A 64 5.92 -16.98 18.71
C TRP A 64 5.42 -17.72 19.96
N ALA A 65 4.61 -17.05 20.79
CA ALA A 65 4.01 -17.65 21.97
C ALA A 65 3.05 -18.80 21.64
N GLU A 66 2.21 -18.64 20.61
CA GLU A 66 1.33 -19.71 20.10
C GLU A 66 2.11 -20.90 19.51
N LEU A 67 3.36 -20.68 19.10
CA LEU A 67 4.29 -21.71 18.66
C LEU A 67 5.15 -22.29 19.82
N GLY A 68 4.91 -21.86 21.07
CA GLY A 68 5.67 -22.32 22.24
C GLY A 68 7.07 -21.70 22.38
N ILE A 69 7.35 -20.63 21.64
CA ILE A 69 8.65 -19.94 21.66
C ILE A 69 8.53 -18.67 22.53
N PRO A 70 9.28 -18.55 23.64
CA PRO A 70 9.17 -17.43 24.56
C PRO A 70 9.89 -16.18 24.04
N ARG A 71 9.42 -15.64 22.91
CA ARG A 71 9.96 -14.47 22.24
C ARG A 71 8.85 -13.44 22.01
N LYS A 72 9.16 -12.16 22.24
CA LYS A 72 8.24 -11.06 21.91
C LYS A 72 8.23 -10.81 20.40
N GLU A 73 7.06 -10.49 19.87
CA GLU A 73 6.94 -10.03 18.49
C GLU A 73 7.60 -8.66 18.31
N SER A 74 8.21 -8.45 17.15
CA SER A 74 8.64 -7.12 16.73
C SER A 74 7.43 -6.29 16.28
N SER A 75 7.44 -4.99 16.58
CA SER A 75 6.43 -4.06 16.06
C SER A 75 6.43 -4.10 14.53
N PRO A 76 5.35 -4.57 13.89
CA PRO A 76 5.33 -4.70 12.45
C PRO A 76 5.19 -3.33 11.79
N THR A 77 5.90 -3.14 10.68
CA THR A 77 5.85 -1.92 9.87
C THR A 77 5.65 -2.25 8.40
N MET A 78 5.14 -1.30 7.63
CA MET A 78 5.01 -1.41 6.18
C MET A 78 5.73 -0.26 5.46
N ALA A 79 6.09 -0.50 4.20
CA ALA A 79 6.62 0.53 3.31
C ALA A 79 5.50 1.41 2.77
N SER A 80 5.76 2.71 2.64
CA SER A 80 4.85 3.70 2.09
C SER A 80 5.59 4.75 1.25
N ALA A 81 4.83 5.66 0.63
CA ALA A 81 5.41 6.77 -0.12
C ALA A 81 6.23 7.76 0.75
N VAL A 82 6.05 7.73 2.07
CA VAL A 82 6.74 8.60 3.04
C VAL A 82 7.78 7.85 3.89
N GLY A 83 8.09 6.60 3.51
CA GLY A 83 8.99 5.73 4.24
C GLY A 83 8.27 4.64 5.04
N GLN A 84 8.92 4.18 6.10
CA GLN A 84 8.41 3.12 6.97
C GLN A 84 7.34 3.68 7.92
N ILE A 85 6.19 3.01 7.99
CA ILE A 85 5.05 3.42 8.83
C ILE A 85 4.49 2.19 9.58
N PRO A 86 3.67 2.40 10.63
CA PRO A 86 2.88 1.34 11.24
C PRO A 86 2.03 0.57 10.23
N VAL A 87 1.83 -0.74 10.44
CA VAL A 87 1.06 -1.61 9.51
C VAL A 87 -0.44 -1.35 9.47
N ASP A 88 -0.98 -0.58 10.40
CA ASP A 88 -2.36 -0.07 10.38
C ASP A 88 -2.48 1.22 9.56
N GLY A 89 -1.38 1.70 8.99
CA GLY A 89 -1.30 2.89 8.18
C GLY A 89 -0.97 4.16 8.96
N GLY A 90 -0.92 4.11 10.30
CA GLY A 90 -0.60 5.25 11.17
C GLY A 90 -1.34 6.53 10.78
N ASP A 91 -0.67 7.69 10.88
CA ASP A 91 -1.26 8.99 10.53
C ASP A 91 -1.47 9.18 9.02
N LEU A 92 -0.78 8.38 8.18
CA LEU A 92 -0.90 8.47 6.74
C LEU A 92 -2.29 8.02 6.25
N LEU A 93 -2.86 6.98 6.86
CA LEU A 93 -4.15 6.43 6.43
C LEU A 93 -5.30 7.44 6.61
N PRO A 94 -5.51 8.05 7.79
CA PRO A 94 -6.53 9.10 7.97
C PRO A 94 -6.36 10.28 7.01
N PHE A 95 -5.13 10.71 6.77
CA PHE A 95 -4.83 11.76 5.79
C PHE A 95 -5.29 11.36 4.37
N LEU A 96 -4.91 10.15 3.92
CA LEU A 96 -5.28 9.66 2.58
C LEU A 96 -6.79 9.47 2.43
N ILE A 97 -7.46 8.98 3.47
CA ILE A 97 -8.92 8.88 3.51
C ILE A 97 -9.54 10.26 3.31
N LYS A 98 -9.15 11.26 4.11
CA LYS A 98 -9.65 12.64 3.96
C LYS A 98 -9.36 13.20 2.57
N TYR A 99 -8.14 13.01 2.06
CA TYR A 99 -7.76 13.47 0.72
C TYR A 99 -8.65 12.86 -0.37
N ARG A 100 -8.84 11.54 -0.36
CA ARG A 100 -9.68 10.85 -1.35
C ARG A 100 -11.15 11.18 -1.19
N SER A 101 -11.66 11.39 0.03
CA SER A 101 -13.02 11.90 0.24
C SER A 101 -13.23 13.26 -0.43
N ILE A 102 -12.24 14.16 -0.37
CA ILE A 102 -12.32 15.44 -1.09
C ILE A 102 -12.30 15.20 -2.61
N VAL A 103 -11.36 14.41 -3.11
CA VAL A 103 -11.20 14.18 -4.55
C VAL A 103 -12.40 13.46 -5.18
N GLU A 104 -12.99 12.49 -4.48
CA GLU A 104 -14.05 11.62 -5.01
C GLU A 104 -15.46 12.13 -4.74
N LEU A 105 -15.70 12.81 -3.61
CA LEU A 105 -17.06 13.13 -3.15
C LEU A 105 -17.40 14.63 -3.25
N VAL A 106 -16.40 15.51 -3.34
CA VAL A 106 -16.62 16.96 -3.30
C VAL A 106 -16.57 17.54 -4.71
N PRO A 107 -17.53 18.41 -5.09
CA PRO A 107 -17.51 19.06 -6.39
C PRO A 107 -16.18 19.80 -6.64
N ILE A 108 -15.66 19.70 -7.86
CA ILE A 108 -14.35 20.24 -8.27
C ILE A 108 -14.16 21.70 -7.84
N LEU A 109 -15.20 22.53 -7.98
CA LEU A 109 -15.22 23.96 -7.60
C LEU A 109 -14.88 24.20 -6.11
N HIS A 110 -15.12 23.22 -5.24
CA HIS A 110 -14.89 23.33 -3.80
C HIS A 110 -13.66 22.55 -3.30
N GLN A 111 -13.08 21.67 -4.14
CA GLN A 111 -11.94 20.83 -3.75
C GLN A 111 -10.73 21.68 -3.33
N GLY A 112 -10.42 22.76 -4.08
CA GLY A 112 -9.23 23.58 -3.81
C GLY A 112 -9.18 24.15 -2.39
N ARG A 113 -10.32 24.64 -1.86
CA ARG A 113 -10.40 25.17 -0.49
C ARG A 113 -10.19 24.08 0.54
N GLN A 114 -10.79 22.91 0.33
CA GLN A 114 -10.69 21.79 1.27
C GLN A 114 -9.30 21.14 1.26
N ILE A 115 -8.68 20.99 0.08
CA ILE A 115 -7.30 20.51 -0.05
C ILE A 115 -6.33 21.45 0.68
N ARG A 116 -6.51 22.78 0.57
CA ARG A 116 -5.68 23.74 1.31
C ARG A 116 -5.82 23.58 2.83
N ARG A 117 -7.04 23.35 3.33
CA ARG A 117 -7.28 23.07 4.75
C ARG A 117 -6.62 21.76 5.18
N LEU A 118 -6.75 20.70 4.38
CA LEU A 118 -6.14 19.41 4.66
C LEU A 118 -4.61 19.51 4.74
N LYS A 119 -3.98 20.28 3.83
CA LYS A 119 -2.53 20.54 3.88
C LYS A 119 -2.09 21.29 5.14
N ALA A 120 -2.94 22.17 5.68
CA ALA A 120 -2.66 22.87 6.92
C ALA A 120 -2.82 21.95 8.15
N GLU A 121 -3.74 20.98 8.07
CA GLU A 121 -3.95 19.97 9.12
C GLU A 121 -2.84 18.90 9.14
N TYR A 122 -2.33 18.50 7.97
CA TYR A 122 -1.27 17.50 7.79
C TYR A 122 -0.09 18.05 6.96
N PRO A 123 0.70 18.99 7.51
CA PRO A 123 1.78 19.63 6.77
C PRO A 123 2.84 18.64 6.27
N GLU A 124 3.13 17.58 7.02
CA GLU A 124 4.10 16.53 6.69
C GLU A 124 3.73 15.75 5.41
N PHE A 125 2.43 15.62 5.10
CA PHE A 125 1.93 14.88 3.94
C PHE A 125 1.57 15.77 2.75
N SER A 126 1.72 17.09 2.87
CA SER A 126 1.38 18.08 1.84
C SER A 126 2.03 17.80 0.48
N HIS A 127 3.27 17.30 0.50
CA HIS A 127 4.05 16.95 -0.70
C HIS A 127 3.41 15.83 -1.54
N LEU A 128 2.66 14.91 -0.91
CA LEU A 128 1.98 13.81 -1.60
C LEU A 128 0.85 14.33 -2.50
N VAL A 129 0.13 15.35 -2.04
CA VAL A 129 -0.93 16.01 -2.83
C VAL A 129 -0.33 16.68 -4.06
N GLU A 130 0.84 17.29 -3.93
CA GLU A 130 1.50 18.00 -5.02
C GLU A 130 1.99 17.05 -6.09
N GLN A 131 2.60 15.93 -5.68
CA GLN A 131 3.04 14.90 -6.61
C GLN A 131 1.86 14.30 -7.39
N ALA A 132 0.72 14.08 -6.74
CA ALA A 132 -0.48 13.54 -7.37
C ALA A 132 -1.10 14.49 -8.41
N ASN A 133 -0.97 15.80 -8.21
CA ASN A 133 -1.54 16.83 -9.09
C ASN A 133 -0.55 17.33 -10.15
N ARG A 134 0.68 16.84 -10.20
CA ARG A 134 1.61 17.19 -11.27
C ARG A 134 1.05 16.63 -12.59
N PRO A 135 0.75 17.47 -13.61
CA PRO A 135 0.44 16.96 -14.94
C PRO A 135 1.61 16.08 -15.34
N GLY A 136 1.32 14.83 -15.71
CA GLY A 136 2.33 13.83 -16.01
C GLY A 136 3.40 14.45 -16.88
N ALA A 137 4.60 14.61 -16.32
CA ALA A 137 5.74 15.10 -17.07
C ALA A 137 6.06 14.03 -18.11
N GLY A 138 5.39 14.13 -19.26
CA GLY A 138 5.61 13.36 -20.48
C GLY A 138 6.95 13.73 -21.10
N LYS A 139 8.02 13.63 -20.33
CA LYS A 139 9.37 13.45 -20.82
C LYS A 139 9.94 12.30 -20.02
N LEU A 140 9.88 11.12 -20.62
CA LEU A 140 10.81 10.02 -20.33
C LEU A 140 12.17 10.65 -20.08
N LYS A 141 12.68 10.56 -18.84
CA LYS A 141 14.08 10.89 -18.57
C LYS A 141 14.87 10.02 -19.54
N ARG A 142 15.41 10.63 -20.61
CA ARG A 142 16.34 9.96 -21.51
C ARG A 142 17.45 9.45 -20.62
N PHE A 143 17.53 8.14 -20.45
CA PHE A 143 18.63 7.50 -19.75
C PHE A 143 19.94 8.10 -20.26
N PRO A 144 20.89 8.49 -19.39
CA PRO A 144 22.20 8.94 -19.82
C PRO A 144 22.79 7.93 -20.79
N GLY A 145 23.39 8.39 -21.88
CA GLY A 145 23.91 7.56 -22.98
C GLY A 145 24.97 6.52 -22.57
N SER A 146 25.41 6.52 -21.31
CA SER A 146 26.30 5.51 -20.72
C SER A 146 25.65 4.12 -20.64
N TYR A 147 24.34 4.01 -20.38
CA TYR A 147 23.67 2.71 -20.25
C TYR A 147 23.51 1.96 -21.57
N LYS A 148 23.48 2.66 -22.72
CA LYS A 148 23.39 2.02 -24.04
C LYS A 148 24.66 1.29 -24.47
N ARG A 149 25.83 1.63 -23.90
CA ARG A 149 27.10 0.94 -24.22
C ARG A 149 27.22 -0.42 -23.53
N HIS A 150 26.61 -0.59 -22.35
CA HIS A 150 26.72 -1.86 -21.61
C HIS A 150 25.89 -2.98 -22.26
N LEU A 151 24.69 -2.66 -22.74
CA LEU A 151 23.79 -3.65 -23.36
C LEU A 151 24.25 -4.11 -24.76
N ARG A 152 25.08 -3.34 -25.48
CA ARG A 152 25.66 -3.78 -26.77
C ARG A 152 26.79 -4.80 -26.61
N ARG A 153 27.37 -4.96 -25.42
CA ARG A 153 28.47 -5.91 -25.18
C ARG A 153 28.01 -7.29 -24.73
N LEU A 154 26.74 -7.44 -24.33
CA LEU A 154 26.19 -8.73 -23.86
C LEU A 154 25.58 -9.59 -24.98
N GLY A 155 25.54 -9.09 -26.23
CA GLY A 155 24.98 -9.81 -27.38
C GLY A 155 25.99 -10.54 -28.27
N LYS A 156 27.24 -10.69 -27.83
CA LYS A 156 28.25 -11.49 -28.54
C LYS A 156 29.10 -12.27 -27.56
N ARG A 157 28.59 -13.42 -27.11
CA ARG A 157 29.36 -14.62 -26.76
C ARG A 157 28.39 -15.79 -26.68
#